data_AF-A0A4R1FJU3-F1
#
_entry.id   AF-A0A4R1FJU3-F1
#
_cell.length_a   1.000
_cell.length_b   1.000
_cell.length_c   1.000
_cell.angle_alpha   90.00
_cell.angle_beta   90.00
_cell.angle_gamma   90.00
#
_symmetry.space_group_name_H-M   'P 1'
#
loop_
_entity.id
_entity.type
_entity.pdbx_description
1 polymer ?
#
loop_
_entity_poly.entity_id
_entity_poly.type
_entity_poly.pdbx_seq_one_letter_code
_entity_poly.pdbx_strand_id
1 'polypeptide(L)' 'MQRIAGWWDGFELWVAGLPFIPQFLVVLVGMVPISFAIAFLLDRSLRAVFRVLRRDDRTEPPMPVTLAETPILGSGAR' A
#
# COMPACT_ATOMS: atom_id res chain seq x y z
N MET A 1 30.33 10.68 9.40
CA MET A 1 29.05 10.78 10.15
C MET A 1 28.78 12.19 10.69
N GLN A 2 29.80 12.95 11.13
CA GLN A 2 29.63 14.32 11.66
C GLN A 2 29.09 15.35 10.65
N ARG A 3 29.36 15.17 9.35
CA ARG A 3 28.93 16.14 8.32
C ARG A 3 27.42 16.19 8.12
N ILE A 4 26.74 15.05 8.31
CA ILE A 4 25.28 14.97 8.27
C ILE A 4 24.70 15.56 9.56
N ALA A 5 25.29 15.22 10.70
CA ALA A 5 24.86 15.72 12.00
C ALA A 5 24.99 17.25 12.11
N GLY A 6 26.08 17.85 11.60
CA GLY A 6 26.26 19.31 11.62
C GLY A 6 25.29 20.06 10.70
N TRP A 7 24.89 19.47 9.57
CA TRP A 7 23.87 20.07 8.72
C TRP A 7 22.47 20.00 9.37
N TRP A 8 22.17 18.88 10.01
CA TRP A 8 20.92 18.70 10.76
C TRP A 8 20.83 19.63 11.98
N ASP A 9 21.91 19.79 12.74
CA ASP A 9 22.01 20.72 13.87
C ASP A 9 21.75 22.19 13.44
N GLY A 10 22.33 22.60 12.30
CA GLY A 10 22.03 23.92 11.71
C GLY A 10 20.57 24.08 11.28
N PHE A 11 19.94 23.00 10.80
CA PHE A 11 18.51 22.99 10.47
C PHE A 11 17.64 23.09 11.73
N GLU A 12 17.97 22.34 12.79
CA GLU A 12 17.26 22.42 14.07
C GLU A 12 17.33 23.83 14.66
N LEU A 13 18.51 24.46 14.64
CA LEU A 13 18.69 25.84 15.11
C LEU A 13 17.91 26.86 14.26
N TRP A 14 17.86 26.67 12.95
CA TRP A 14 17.07 27.53 12.06
C TRP A 14 15.56 27.40 12.34
N VAL A 15 15.05 26.17 12.45
CA VAL A 15 13.63 25.92 12.74
C VAL A 15 13.26 26.42 14.13
N ALA A 16 14.10 26.17 15.13
CA ALA A 16 13.88 26.62 16.51
C ALA A 16 14.00 28.14 16.68
N GLY A 17 14.74 28.82 15.79
CA GLY A 17 14.85 30.28 15.75
C GLY A 17 13.65 31.00 15.12
N LEU A 18 12.71 30.27 14.51
CA LEU A 18 11.51 30.84 13.91
C LEU A 18 10.43 31.13 14.98
N PRO A 19 9.60 32.18 14.80
CA PRO A 19 8.40 32.36 15.61
C PRO A 19 7.34 31.29 15.31
N PHE A 20 6.35 31.13 16.20
CA PHE A 20 5.41 30.01 16.20
C PHE A 20 4.71 29.73 14.85
N ILE A 21 4.19 30.76 14.18
CA ILE A 21 3.44 30.60 12.92
C ILE A 21 4.30 29.99 11.80
N PRO A 22 5.44 30.58 11.41
CA PRO A 22 6.30 29.98 10.38
C PRO A 22 6.91 28.64 10.81
N GLN A 23 7.24 28.45 12.09
CA GLN A 23 7.73 27.16 12.60
C GLN A 23 6.68 26.06 12.39
N PHE A 24 5.43 26.32 12.75
CA PHE A 24 4.32 25.37 12.55
C PHE A 24 4.08 25.07 11.07
N LEU A 25 4.16 26.08 10.20
CA LEU A 25 4.03 25.87 8.75
C LEU A 25 5.14 24.98 8.19
N VAL A 26 6.40 25.21 8.57
CA VAL A 26 7.53 24.37 8.14
C VAL A 26 7.32 22.92 8.58
N VAL A 27 6.93 22.71 9.84
CA VAL A 27 6.64 21.37 10.36
C VAL A 27 5.47 20.72 9.63
N LEU A 28 4.37 21.44 9.42
CA LEU A 28 3.20 20.92 8.71
C LEU A 28 3.56 20.53 7.27
N VAL A 29 4.27 21.40 6.55
CA VAL A 29 4.71 21.18 5.17
C VAL A 29 5.71 20.03 5.07
N GLY A 30 6.52 19.77 6.11
CA GLY A 30 7.39 18.60 6.15
C GLY A 30 6.64 17.32 6.53
N MET A 31 5.86 17.36 7.60
CA MET A 31 5.29 16.17 8.24
C MET A 31 4.12 15.58 7.45
N VAL A 32 3.29 16.41 6.81
CA VAL A 32 2.16 15.95 5.99
C VAL A 32 2.62 15.09 4.80
N PRO A 33 3.54 15.54 3.93
CA PRO A 33 4.01 14.72 2.82
C PRO A 33 4.82 13.51 3.29
N ILE A 34 5.59 13.62 4.38
CA ILE A 34 6.29 12.46 4.97
C ILE A 34 5.28 11.40 5.41
N SER A 35 4.21 11.80 6.10
CA SER A 35 3.15 10.90 6.54
C SER A 35 2.44 10.26 5.34
N PHE A 36 2.14 11.05 4.30
CA PHE A 36 1.54 10.55 3.07
C PHE A 36 2.46 9.53 2.37
N ALA A 37 3.76 9.82 2.29
CA ALA A 37 4.74 8.91 1.70
C ALA A 37 4.82 7.58 2.48
N ILE A 38 4.83 7.64 3.81
CA ILE A 38 4.84 6.45 4.67
C ILE A 38 3.55 5.65 4.50
N ALA A 39 2.39 6.30 4.52
CA ALA A 39 1.10 5.66 4.29
C ALA A 39 1.05 4.97 2.92
N PHE A 40 1.49 5.66 1.87
CA PHE A 40 1.57 5.12 0.53
C PHE A 40 2.51 3.90 0.45
N LEU A 41 3.67 3.98 1.11
CA LEU A 41 4.65 2.90 1.14
C LEU A 41 4.10 1.67 1.88
N LEU A 42 3.43 1.88 3.01
CA LEU A 42 2.76 0.83 3.77
C LEU A 42 1.69 0.15 2.92
N ASP A 43 0.81 0.92 2.30
CA ASP A 43 -0.21 0.43 1.37
C ASP A 43 0.38 -0.42 0.24
N ARG A 44 1.47 0.05 -0.35
CA ARG A 44 2.14 -0.64 -1.45
C ARG A 44 2.83 -1.92 -0.98
N SER A 45 3.40 -1.91 0.22
CA SER A 45 4.06 -3.05 0.85
C SER A 45 3.06 -4.15 1.20
N LEU A 46 1.92 -3.80 1.81
CA LEU A 46 0.85 -4.74 2.14
C LEU A 46 0.32 -5.42 0.87
N ARG A 47 0.05 -4.65 -0.19
CA ARG A 47 -0.37 -5.21 -1.48
C ARG A 47 0.69 -6.14 -2.08
N ALA A 48 1.97 -5.84 -1.91
CA ALA A 48 3.05 -6.72 -2.38
C ALA A 48 3.08 -8.03 -1.60
N VAL A 49 3.02 -7.94 -0.27
CA VAL A 49 3.01 -9.10 0.64
C VAL A 49 1.82 -10.00 0.35
N PHE A 50 0.60 -9.45 0.24
CA PHE A 50 -0.59 -10.25 -0.09
C PHE A 50 -0.53 -10.89 -1.48
N ARG A 51 0.09 -10.24 -2.48
CA ARG A 51 0.29 -10.87 -3.80
C ARG A 51 1.26 -12.05 -3.73
N VAL A 52 2.30 -11.94 -2.91
CA VAL A 52 3.26 -13.03 -2.71
C VAL A 52 2.59 -14.17 -1.97
N LEU A 53 1.90 -13.88 -0.86
CA LEU A 53 1.22 -14.90 -0.05
C LEU A 53 0.10 -15.62 -0.82
N ARG A 54 -0.73 -14.89 -1.57
CA ARG A 54 -1.80 -15.50 -2.39
C ARG A 54 -1.28 -16.24 -3.62
N ARG A 55 0.01 -16.11 -3.94
CA ARG A 55 0.62 -16.91 -5.02
C ARG A 55 0.68 -18.39 -4.63
N ASP A 56 0.71 -18.68 -3.34
CA ASP A 56 0.77 -20.04 -2.81
C ASP A 56 -0.62 -20.71 -2.77
N ASP A 57 -1.71 -19.92 -2.68
CA ASP A 57 -3.08 -20.43 -2.65
C ASP A 57 -3.64 -20.84 -4.04
N ARG A 58 -3.02 -20.41 -5.15
CA ARG A 58 -3.52 -20.69 -6.51
C ARG A 58 -3.05 -22.04 -7.06
N THR A 59 -3.13 -23.07 -6.22
CA THR A 59 -2.99 -24.48 -6.62
C THR A 59 -4.29 -25.25 -6.39
N GLU A 60 -5.44 -24.59 -6.42
CA GLU A 60 -6.70 -25.28 -6.68
C GLU A 60 -6.87 -25.36 -8.21
N PRO A 61 -6.72 -26.55 -8.83
CA PRO A 61 -7.06 -26.71 -10.24
C PRO A 61 -8.49 -26.24 -10.44
N PRO A 62 -8.81 -25.60 -11.58
CA PRO A 62 -10.19 -25.24 -11.88
C PRO A 62 -11.02 -26.52 -11.77
N MET A 63 -11.82 -26.62 -10.70
CA MET A 63 -12.81 -27.67 -10.58
C MET A 63 -13.61 -27.62 -11.87
N PRO A 64 -13.63 -28.70 -12.68
CA PRO A 64 -14.44 -28.72 -13.87
C PRO A 64 -15.85 -28.41 -13.38
N VAL A 65 -16.38 -27.27 -13.81
CA VAL A 65 -17.81 -27.03 -13.77
C VAL A 65 -18.37 -28.14 -14.65
N THR A 66 -18.70 -29.27 -14.03
CA THR A 66 -19.58 -30.26 -14.61
C THR A 66 -20.85 -29.48 -14.88
N LEU A 67 -20.95 -28.98 -16.11
CA LEU A 67 -22.22 -28.76 -16.77
C LEU A 67 -23.01 -30.02 -16.45
N ALA A 68 -23.90 -29.91 -15.46
CA ALA A 68 -24.99 -30.84 -15.35
C ALA A 68 -25.65 -30.71 -16.73
N GLU A 69 -25.37 -31.69 -17.59
CA GLU A 69 -26.09 -31.88 -18.83
C GLU A 69 -27.56 -31.79 -18.44
N THR A 70 -28.20 -30.68 -18.77
CA THR A 70 -29.64 -30.64 -18.87
C THR A 70 -29.91 -31.62 -20.01
N PRO A 71 -30.42 -32.84 -19.74
CA PRO A 71 -30.70 -33.74 -20.83
C PRO A 71 -31.84 -33.07 -21.59
N ILE A 72 -31.50 -32.55 -22.77
CA ILE A 72 -32.44 -32.22 -23.81
C ILE A 72 -33.12 -33.53 -24.21
N LEU A 73 -34.12 -33.96 -23.45
CA LEU A 73 -35.02 -35.04 -23.83
C LEU A 73 -35.93 -34.49 -24.93
N GLY A 74 -35.37 -34.42 -26.13
CA GLY A 74 -36.16 -34.50 -27.34
C GLY A 74 -36.61 -35.94 -27.54
N SER A 75 -37.85 -36.08 -28.00
CA SER A 75 -38.38 -37.21 -28.77
C SER A 75 -38.87 -38.44 -27.99
N GLY A 76 -40.14 -38.78 -28.19
CA GLY A 76 -40.56 -40.17 -28.28
C GLY A 76 -41.92 -40.52 -27.65
N ALA A 77 -42.97 -40.44 -28.46
CA ALA A 77 -44.06 -41.43 -28.51
C ALA A 77 -44.82 -41.77 -27.22
N ARG A 78 -46.05 -41.24 -27.10
CA ARG A 78 -47.30 -42.03 -27.18
C ARG A 78 -48.51 -41.12 -27.06
#